data_AF-A0A8C2L141-F1
#
_entry.id   AF-A0A8C2L141-F1
#
_cell.length_a   1.000
_cell.length_b   1.000
_cell.length_c   1.000
_cell.angle_alpha   90.00
_cell.angle_beta   90.00
_cell.angle_gamma   90.00
#
_symmetry.space_group_name_H-M   'P 1'
#
loop_
_entity.id
_entity.type
_entity.pdbx_description
1 polymer ?
#
loop_
_entity_poly.entity_id
_entity_poly.type
_entity_poly.pdbx_seq_one_letter_code
_entity_poly.pdbx_strand_id
1 'polypeptide(L)'
;MPMVYAGHVSHVAWLHPYWAQQIKEGQHSMCVGKDSSTTTIRVTSKDDYFLSDALYVPLDQLENPKELHLNVIRVDPVNSSQKRTHENGQSGAKIPKSTVKEDIGVQLKRDTPCTSSSQPLDGCTASGNGSHTVMQADEGSTNSITERLLAVIAQTDPFILDIDLDFFSCKNPFKEMYTQEECALLQELYSFSRPQQDSDEVTKIAN
;
A
#
# COMPACT_ATOMS: atom_id res chain seq x y z
N MET A 1 16.95 3.31 -4.08
CA MET A 1 18.15 2.58 -4.55
C MET A 1 19.34 3.46 -4.93
N PRO A 2 19.20 4.54 -5.73
CA PRO A 2 20.37 5.33 -6.14
C PRO A 2 21.20 5.90 -4.98
N MET A 3 20.56 6.40 -3.92
CA MET A 3 21.26 6.92 -2.74
C MET A 3 22.05 5.85 -1.97
N VAL A 4 21.55 4.61 -1.97
CA VAL A 4 22.25 3.47 -1.34
C VAL A 4 23.46 3.09 -2.16
N TYR A 5 23.31 2.96 -3.48
CA TYR A 5 24.42 2.65 -4.38
C TYR A 5 25.53 3.72 -4.32
N ALA A 6 25.16 5.00 -4.21
CA ALA A 6 26.09 6.11 -4.00
C ALA A 6 26.77 6.08 -2.62
N GLY A 7 26.31 5.24 -1.69
CA GLY A 7 26.86 5.12 -0.33
C GLY A 7 26.41 6.22 0.63
N HIS A 8 25.35 6.97 0.30
CA HIS A 8 24.84 8.05 1.15
C HIS A 8 23.94 7.54 2.29
N VAL A 9 23.25 6.42 2.07
CA VAL A 9 22.32 5.84 3.04
C VAL A 9 22.49 4.32 3.05
N SER A 10 22.51 3.72 4.23
CA SER A 10 22.54 2.26 4.44
C SER A 10 21.35 1.74 5.25
N HIS A 11 20.55 2.63 5.84
CA HIS A 11 19.41 2.29 6.68
C HIS A 11 18.19 3.09 6.23
N VAL A 12 17.08 2.40 6.00
CA VAL A 12 15.80 3.01 5.60
C VAL A 12 14.71 2.46 6.50
N ALA A 13 13.90 3.34 7.09
CA ALA A 13 12.66 2.97 7.75
C ALA A 13 11.50 3.46 6.87
N TRP A 14 10.70 2.52 6.38
CA TRP A 14 9.51 2.83 5.58
C TRP A 14 8.26 2.67 6.45
N LEU A 15 7.65 3.80 6.79
CA LEU A 15 6.36 3.83 7.45
C LEU A 15 5.28 3.81 6.37
N HIS A 16 4.53 2.73 6.29
CA HIS A 16 3.57 2.51 5.22
C HIS A 16 2.16 2.29 5.77
N PRO A 17 1.12 2.68 5.01
CA PRO A 17 -0.25 2.43 5.41
C PRO A 17 -0.61 0.94 5.25
N TYR A 18 -1.64 0.49 5.97
CA TYR A 18 -2.12 -0.90 5.98
C TYR A 18 -2.48 -1.50 4.60
N TRP A 19 -2.73 -0.67 3.60
CA TRP A 19 -3.05 -1.11 2.24
C TRP A 19 -1.83 -1.34 1.35
N ALA A 20 -0.64 -0.85 1.73
CA ALA A 20 0.59 -1.05 0.99
C ALA A 20 1.29 -2.32 1.49
N GLN A 21 1.01 -3.46 0.86
CA GLN A 21 1.47 -4.79 1.29
C GLN A 21 2.55 -5.38 0.36
N GLN A 22 3.22 -4.51 -0.39
CA GLN A 22 4.19 -4.91 -1.42
C GLN A 22 5.42 -5.58 -0.81
N ILE A 23 5.90 -5.09 0.34
CA ILE A 23 7.02 -5.67 1.09
C ILE A 23 6.49 -6.05 2.46
N LYS A 24 6.86 -7.25 2.92
CA LYS A 24 6.45 -7.77 4.22
C LYS A 24 6.94 -6.88 5.36
N GLU A 25 6.17 -6.72 6.43
CA GLU A 25 6.59 -5.99 7.61
C GLU A 25 7.79 -6.67 8.30
N GLY A 26 8.68 -5.85 8.89
CA GLY A 26 9.87 -6.32 9.61
C GLY A 26 11.19 -5.80 9.03
N GLN A 27 12.29 -6.41 9.46
CA GLN A 27 13.64 -6.06 9.03
C GLN A 27 14.07 -6.91 7.83
N HIS A 28 14.62 -6.24 6.83
CA HIS A 28 15.16 -6.83 5.61
C HIS A 28 16.59 -6.35 5.42
N SER A 29 17.49 -7.27 5.11
CA SER A 29 18.89 -6.96 4.81
C SER A 29 19.22 -7.46 3.41
N MET A 30 19.78 -6.58 2.59
CA MET A 30 20.16 -6.90 1.21
C MET A 30 21.35 -6.05 0.77
N CYS A 31 22.03 -6.47 -0.30
CA CYS A 31 23.03 -5.65 -0.97
C CYS A 31 22.43 -4.99 -2.20
N VAL A 32 22.78 -3.74 -2.45
CA VAL A 32 22.49 -2.98 -3.66
C VAL A 32 23.80 -2.78 -4.41
N GLY A 33 23.84 -3.15 -5.69
CA GLY A 33 25.04 -3.01 -6.50
C GLY A 33 24.71 -2.89 -7.98
N LYS A 34 25.74 -2.79 -8.81
CA LYS A 34 25.59 -2.80 -10.26
C LYS A 34 25.83 -4.22 -10.76
N ASP A 35 24.90 -4.78 -11.52
CA ASP A 35 25.08 -6.09 -12.14
C ASP A 35 26.11 -6.03 -13.27
N SER A 36 27.11 -6.90 -13.22
CA SER A 36 28.21 -6.98 -14.18
C SER A 36 27.73 -7.26 -15.62
N SER A 37 26.60 -7.95 -15.78
CA SER A 37 26.09 -8.36 -17.09
C SER A 37 25.23 -7.29 -17.76
N THR A 38 24.33 -6.65 -17.02
CA THR A 38 23.39 -5.65 -17.57
C THR A 38 23.78 -4.21 -17.32
N THR A 39 24.77 -3.94 -16.46
CA THR A 39 25.17 -2.60 -15.99
C THR A 39 24.09 -1.82 -15.22
N THR A 40 22.98 -2.47 -14.86
CA THR A 40 21.86 -1.87 -14.11
C THR A 40 22.01 -2.08 -12.60
N ILE A 41 21.35 -1.23 -11.80
CA ILE A 41 21.32 -1.41 -10.34
C ILE A 41 20.39 -2.57 -10.00
N ARG A 42 20.86 -3.50 -9.18
CA ARG A 42 20.16 -4.72 -8.74
C ARG A 42 20.31 -4.95 -7.24
N VAL A 43 19.57 -5.91 -6.72
CA VAL A 43 19.58 -6.29 -5.30
C VAL A 43 19.82 -7.76 -5.08
N THR A 44 20.24 -8.14 -3.88
CA THR A 44 20.30 -9.54 -3.45
C THR A 44 19.04 -10.01 -2.71
N SER A 45 18.02 -9.15 -2.52
CA SER A 45 16.79 -9.56 -1.83
C SER A 45 16.00 -10.55 -2.68
N LYS A 46 15.54 -11.62 -2.03
CA LYS A 46 14.61 -12.61 -2.58
C LYS A 46 13.15 -12.34 -2.15
N ASP A 47 12.84 -11.12 -1.69
CA ASP A 47 11.46 -10.72 -1.43
C ASP A 47 10.69 -10.60 -2.75
N ASP A 48 9.42 -11.00 -2.71
CA ASP A 48 8.57 -11.08 -3.90
C ASP A 48 8.48 -9.73 -4.66
N TYR A 49 8.54 -8.60 -3.95
CA TYR A 49 8.59 -7.27 -4.54
C TYR A 49 9.76 -7.05 -5.50
N PHE A 50 10.96 -7.51 -5.12
CA PHE A 50 12.13 -7.37 -5.97
C PHE A 50 12.18 -8.45 -7.05
N LEU A 51 11.62 -9.63 -6.77
CA LEU A 51 11.54 -10.73 -7.74
C LEU A 51 10.54 -10.43 -8.86
N SER A 52 9.39 -9.81 -8.57
CA SER A 52 8.38 -9.47 -9.58
C SER A 52 8.93 -8.53 -10.66
N ASP A 53 9.86 -7.65 -10.28
CA ASP A 53 10.50 -6.68 -11.16
C ASP A 53 11.85 -7.19 -11.73
N ALA A 54 12.16 -8.47 -11.52
CA ALA A 54 13.42 -9.11 -11.92
C ALA A 54 14.67 -8.35 -11.43
N LEU A 55 14.62 -7.80 -10.20
CA LEU A 55 15.71 -7.01 -9.61
C LEU A 55 16.75 -7.85 -8.87
N TYR A 56 16.47 -9.13 -8.60
CA TYR A 56 17.39 -10.02 -7.91
C TYR A 56 18.58 -10.42 -8.78
N VAL A 57 19.78 -10.35 -8.21
CA VAL A 57 20.98 -11.05 -8.69
C VAL A 57 21.79 -11.61 -7.52
N PRO A 58 22.53 -12.70 -7.71
CA PRO A 58 23.48 -13.21 -6.73
C PRO A 58 24.55 -12.17 -6.34
N LEU A 59 25.04 -12.24 -5.11
CA LEU A 59 26.01 -11.27 -4.57
C LEU A 59 27.34 -11.25 -5.35
N ASP A 60 27.80 -12.39 -5.86
CA ASP A 60 29.02 -12.53 -6.65
C ASP A 60 28.94 -11.87 -8.04
N GLN A 61 27.72 -11.56 -8.49
CA GLN A 61 27.45 -10.85 -9.73
C GLN A 61 27.23 -9.34 -9.53
N LEU A 62 27.28 -8.85 -8.28
CA LEU A 62 27.20 -7.43 -7.97
C LEU A 62 28.60 -6.79 -7.91
N GLU A 63 28.80 -5.77 -8.72
CA GLU A 63 29.88 -4.82 -8.57
C GLU A 63 29.53 -3.74 -7.53
N ASN A 64 30.51 -3.37 -6.71
CA ASN A 64 30.39 -2.34 -5.67
C ASN A 64 29.18 -2.53 -4.73
N PRO A 65 28.99 -3.72 -4.13
CA PRO A 65 27.84 -3.96 -3.27
C PRO A 65 27.83 -3.00 -2.07
N LYS A 66 26.67 -2.42 -1.79
CA LYS A 66 26.38 -1.58 -0.63
C LYS A 66 25.28 -2.25 0.18
N GLU A 67 25.55 -2.45 1.47
CA GLU A 67 24.57 -3.03 2.38
C GLU A 67 23.41 -2.04 2.62
N LEU A 68 22.20 -2.58 2.64
CA LEU A 68 20.96 -1.88 2.92
C LEU A 68 20.18 -2.66 3.98
N HIS A 69 19.86 -1.98 5.08
CA HIS A 69 18.87 -2.41 6.06
C HIS A 69 17.57 -1.63 5.84
N LEU A 70 16.51 -2.34 5.50
CA LEU A 70 15.16 -1.80 5.33
C LEU A 70 14.28 -2.29 6.48
N ASN A 71 13.70 -1.37 7.24
CA ASN A 71 12.69 -1.66 8.25
C ASN A 71 11.32 -1.22 7.71
N VAL A 72 10.42 -2.18 7.54
CA VAL A 72 9.06 -1.96 7.02
C VAL A 72 8.10 -1.95 8.20
N ILE A 73 7.50 -0.78 8.47
CA ILE A 73 6.68 -0.53 9.64
C ILE A 73 5.28 -0.10 9.19
N ARG A 74 4.30 -0.96 9.44
CA ARG A 74 2.89 -0.63 9.20
C ARG A 74 2.41 0.45 10.17
N VAL A 75 1.63 1.38 9.63
CA VAL A 75 0.90 2.42 10.35
C VAL A 75 -0.59 2.23 10.10
N ASP A 76 -1.32 2.02 11.20
CA ASP A 76 -2.78 1.91 11.17
C ASP A 76 -3.44 3.25 11.47
N PRO A 77 -4.62 3.53 10.88
CA PRO A 77 -5.38 4.72 11.20
C PRO A 77 -5.79 4.72 12.67
N VAL A 78 -5.68 5.86 13.33
CA VAL A 78 -6.24 6.03 14.66
C VAL A 78 -7.75 5.99 14.56
N ASN A 79 -8.40 5.13 15.36
CA ASN A 79 -9.85 5.09 15.46
C ASN A 79 -10.35 6.39 16.10
N SER A 80 -10.69 7.37 15.26
CA SER A 80 -11.42 8.55 15.74
C SER A 80 -12.82 8.11 16.13
N SER A 81 -13.02 7.82 17.42
CA SER A 81 -14.35 7.64 18.00
C SER A 81 -15.08 8.98 18.03
N GLN A 82 -15.40 9.53 16.86
CA GLN A 82 -16.33 10.65 16.75
C GLN A 82 -17.73 10.08 16.95
N LYS A 83 -18.27 10.21 18.16
CA LYS A 83 -19.72 10.30 18.36
C LYS A 83 -20.22 11.44 17.48
N ARG A 84 -20.64 11.14 16.26
CA ARG A 84 -21.40 12.06 15.42
C ARG A 84 -22.78 12.17 16.05
N THR A 85 -22.94 13.11 16.97
CA THR A 85 -24.26 13.65 17.29
C THR A 85 -24.84 14.16 15.99
N HIS A 86 -26.00 13.64 15.60
CA HIS A 86 -26.77 14.14 14.47
C HIS A 86 -26.99 15.65 14.65
N GLU A 87 -26.37 16.47 13.80
CA GLU A 87 -26.87 17.81 13.52
C GLU A 87 -27.03 17.99 12.01
N ASN A 88 -28.30 18.16 11.67
CA ASN A 88 -28.85 18.50 10.37
C ASN A 88 -28.44 19.94 10.02
N GLY A 89 -27.76 20.15 8.89
CA GLY A 89 -27.39 21.52 8.48
C GLY A 89 -26.53 21.57 7.23
N GLN A 90 -27.20 21.73 6.09
CA GLN A 90 -26.73 22.07 4.74
C GLN A 90 -25.31 22.67 4.64
N SER A 91 -24.46 22.06 3.81
CA SER A 91 -23.43 22.79 3.07
C SER A 91 -23.16 22.12 1.72
N GLY A 92 -23.41 22.87 0.64
CA GLY A 92 -23.23 22.44 -0.73
C GLY A 92 -23.53 23.59 -1.67
N ALA A 93 -22.53 24.46 -1.84
CA ALA A 93 -22.57 25.59 -2.75
C ALA A 93 -22.80 25.11 -4.20
N LYS A 94 -24.04 25.22 -4.69
CA LYS A 94 -24.35 25.13 -6.12
C LYS A 94 -24.19 26.52 -6.72
N ILE A 95 -23.24 26.68 -7.63
CA ILE A 95 -23.14 27.85 -8.51
C ILE A 95 -24.26 27.76 -9.56
N PRO A 96 -25.15 28.77 -9.71
CA PRO A 96 -26.14 28.80 -10.77
C PRO A 96 -25.64 29.64 -11.96
N LYS A 97 -25.88 29.19 -13.20
CA LYS A 97 -25.87 30.09 -14.36
C LYS A 97 -27.00 29.74 -15.33
N SER A 98 -27.70 30.79 -15.74
CA SER A 98 -29.02 30.78 -16.35
C SER A 98 -29.04 30.60 -17.88
N THR A 99 -30.06 29.88 -18.35
CA THR A 99 -30.91 30.09 -19.54
C THR A 99 -30.33 30.77 -20.80
N VAL A 100 -30.35 30.01 -21.90
CA VAL A 100 -30.87 30.47 -23.20
C VAL A 100 -31.80 29.37 -23.74
N LYS A 101 -33.01 29.74 -24.16
CA LYS A 101 -34.02 28.90 -24.80
C LYS A 101 -33.97 29.10 -26.31
N GLU A 102 -34.26 28.02 -27.06
CA GLU A 102 -35.03 27.91 -28.32
C GLU A 102 -34.75 26.50 -28.88
N ASP A 103 -35.56 25.48 -28.60
CA ASP A 103 -36.83 25.06 -29.21
C ASP A 103 -36.69 24.36 -30.58
N ILE A 104 -37.10 23.08 -30.61
CA ILE A 104 -37.96 22.39 -31.61
C ILE A 104 -37.60 20.89 -31.67
N GLY A 105 -38.57 20.04 -31.28
CA GLY A 105 -38.96 18.90 -32.11
C GLY A 105 -38.67 17.47 -31.63
N VAL A 106 -39.78 16.74 -31.40
CA VAL A 106 -39.97 15.28 -31.62
C VAL A 106 -39.75 14.32 -30.43
N GLN A 107 -40.79 14.25 -29.59
CA GLN A 107 -41.61 13.07 -29.26
C GLN A 107 -40.99 11.66 -29.40
N LEU A 108 -40.88 10.91 -28.28
CA LEU A 108 -41.30 9.51 -28.22
C LEU A 108 -41.66 9.09 -26.78
N LYS A 109 -42.86 8.52 -26.64
CA LYS A 109 -43.45 7.99 -25.40
C LYS A 109 -42.89 6.59 -25.06
N ARG A 110 -42.85 6.24 -23.77
CA ARG A 110 -43.35 4.96 -23.22
C ARG A 110 -43.38 4.99 -21.68
N ASP A 111 -44.56 4.71 -21.12
CA ASP A 111 -44.87 4.39 -19.72
C ASP A 111 -44.23 3.02 -19.35
N THR A 112 -43.93 2.62 -18.09
CA THR A 112 -44.81 2.33 -16.93
C THR A 112 -43.88 1.92 -15.73
N PRO A 113 -44.33 1.89 -14.45
CA PRO A 113 -43.52 2.02 -13.24
C PRO A 113 -43.20 0.69 -12.54
N CYS A 114 -42.23 0.68 -11.63
CA CYS A 114 -42.23 -0.27 -10.51
C CYS A 114 -41.38 0.19 -9.31
N THR A 115 -42.05 0.19 -8.17
CA THR A 115 -41.54 0.38 -6.81
C THR A 115 -40.91 -0.91 -6.32
N SER A 116 -39.70 -0.86 -5.76
CA SER A 116 -39.27 -1.78 -4.71
C SER A 116 -38.00 -1.30 -4.03
N SER A 117 -38.18 -0.92 -2.77
CA SER A 117 -37.16 -0.82 -1.73
C SER A 117 -36.61 -2.21 -1.43
N SER A 118 -35.29 -2.38 -1.47
CA SER A 118 -34.62 -3.55 -0.89
C SER A 118 -33.25 -3.15 -0.34
N GLN A 119 -33.14 -3.13 0.99
CA GLN A 119 -31.87 -3.23 1.71
C GLN A 119 -31.30 -4.66 1.56
N PRO A 120 -29.99 -4.85 1.67
CA PRO A 120 -29.39 -6.05 2.28
C PRO A 120 -28.92 -5.67 3.69
N LEU A 121 -29.52 -6.17 4.79
CA LEU A 121 -29.52 -7.52 5.37
C LEU A 121 -28.15 -8.01 5.86
N ASP A 122 -27.70 -7.43 6.98
CA ASP A 122 -26.79 -8.06 7.92
C ASP A 122 -27.51 -9.21 8.65
N GLY A 123 -26.88 -10.39 8.68
CA GLY A 123 -27.23 -11.52 9.55
C GLY A 123 -25.95 -12.30 9.87
N CYS A 124 -25.69 -12.84 11.06
CA CYS A 124 -26.53 -13.07 12.22
C CYS A 124 -25.65 -13.25 13.49
N THR A 125 -26.11 -12.66 14.60
CA THR A 125 -26.30 -13.18 15.99
C THR A 125 -25.44 -14.38 16.49
N ALA A 126 -24.96 -14.51 17.73
CA ALA A 126 -25.43 -13.97 19.02
C ALA A 126 -24.35 -14.03 20.13
N SER A 127 -24.36 -12.99 20.97
CA SER A 127 -24.28 -12.95 22.44
C SER A 127 -23.46 -14.00 23.22
N GLY A 128 -22.37 -13.53 23.82
CA GLY A 128 -21.79 -14.07 25.05
C GLY A 128 -21.33 -12.91 25.93
N ASN A 129 -22.04 -12.65 27.02
CA ASN A 129 -21.69 -11.66 28.04
C ASN A 129 -20.34 -12.04 28.68
N GLY A 130 -19.34 -11.19 28.47
CA GLY A 130 -18.08 -11.20 29.20
C GLY A 130 -17.54 -9.79 29.24
N SER A 131 -17.77 -9.09 30.36
CA SER A 131 -17.11 -7.82 30.66
C SER A 131 -15.64 -8.08 30.94
N HIS A 132 -14.86 -8.24 29.88
CA HIS A 132 -13.42 -8.02 29.90
C HIS A 132 -13.16 -6.80 29.04
N THR A 133 -12.93 -5.66 29.69
CA THR A 133 -12.31 -4.50 29.08
C THR A 133 -10.87 -4.88 28.72
N VAL A 134 -10.70 -5.63 27.64
CA VAL A 134 -9.41 -5.71 26.96
C VAL A 134 -9.22 -4.31 26.41
N MET A 135 -8.33 -3.55 27.04
CA MET A 135 -7.84 -2.31 26.46
C MET A 135 -7.21 -2.71 25.12
N GLN A 136 -7.94 -2.54 24.02
CA GLN A 136 -7.32 -2.63 22.70
C GLN A 136 -6.24 -1.56 22.71
N ALA A 137 -4.98 -1.99 22.65
CA ALA A 137 -3.89 -1.09 22.40
C ALA A 137 -4.25 -0.34 21.11
N ASP A 138 -4.20 0.98 21.17
CA ASP A 138 -4.34 1.83 20.00
C ASP A 138 -3.10 1.59 19.12
N GLU A 139 -3.12 0.51 18.32
CA GLU A 139 -2.00 0.07 17.47
C GLU A 139 -1.59 1.14 16.45
N GLY A 140 -2.50 2.08 16.15
CA GLY A 140 -2.27 3.28 15.34
C GLY A 140 -1.81 4.52 16.11
N SER A 141 -1.72 4.47 17.44
CA SER A 141 -1.34 5.64 18.24
C SER A 141 0.07 6.13 17.90
N THR A 142 0.27 7.45 17.95
CA THR A 142 1.60 8.06 17.73
C THR A 142 2.67 7.47 18.65
N ASN A 143 2.33 7.16 19.91
CA ASN A 143 3.26 6.58 20.86
C ASN A 143 3.73 5.17 20.44
N SER A 144 2.82 4.32 19.97
CA SER A 144 3.16 2.95 19.57
C SER A 144 4.06 2.95 18.32
N ILE A 145 3.81 3.86 17.38
CA ILE A 145 4.65 4.05 16.19
C ILE A 145 6.02 4.59 16.60
N THR A 146 6.06 5.54 17.53
CA THR A 146 7.32 6.11 18.03
C THR A 146 8.18 5.05 18.71
N GLU A 147 7.59 4.16 19.50
CA GLU A 147 8.31 3.02 20.11
C GLU A 147 8.89 2.07 19.05
N ARG A 148 8.12 1.74 18.01
CA ARG A 148 8.61 0.91 16.90
C ARG A 148 9.74 1.58 16.12
N LEU A 149 9.66 2.90 15.94
CA LEU A 149 10.68 3.67 15.24
C LEU A 149 11.97 3.77 16.07
N LEU A 150 11.86 4.01 17.37
CA LEU A 150 13.00 4.08 18.28
C LEU A 150 13.70 2.73 18.46
N ALA A 151 13.03 1.61 18.16
CA ALA A 151 13.65 0.30 18.11
C ALA A 151 14.59 0.12 16.88
N VAL A 152 14.46 0.97 15.85
CA VAL A 152 15.22 0.86 14.59
C VAL A 152 16.12 2.07 14.30
N ILE A 153 15.87 3.23 14.91
CA ILE A 153 16.66 4.46 14.76
C ILE A 153 17.05 4.95 16.17
N ALA A 154 18.35 5.17 16.42
CA ALA A 154 18.77 5.75 17.69
C ALA A 154 18.43 7.25 17.72
N GLN A 155 18.09 7.78 18.90
CA GLN A 155 17.72 9.20 19.06
C GLN A 155 18.80 10.18 18.60
N THR A 156 20.05 9.74 18.54
CA THR A 156 21.21 10.55 18.15
C THR A 156 21.54 10.46 16.66
N ASP A 157 20.90 9.56 15.92
CA ASP A 157 21.23 9.31 14.53
C ASP A 157 20.72 10.45 13.64
N PRO A 158 21.54 10.99 12.73
CA PRO A 158 21.05 11.92 11.73
C PRO A 158 20.11 11.16 10.78
N PHE A 159 18.91 11.69 10.58
CA PHE A 159 17.93 11.11 9.67
C PHE A 159 17.47 12.12 8.63
N ILE A 160 17.09 11.60 7.46
CA ILE A 160 16.42 12.34 6.41
C ILE A 160 14.96 11.90 6.45
N LEU A 161 14.04 12.86 6.57
CA LEU A 161 12.61 12.61 6.51
C LEU A 161 12.11 12.92 5.10
N ASP A 162 11.61 11.90 4.41
CA ASP A 162 10.94 12.02 3.13
C ASP A 162 9.45 11.71 3.31
N ILE A 163 8.58 12.58 2.78
CA ILE A 163 7.12 12.46 2.92
C ILE A 163 6.50 12.54 1.53
N ASP A 164 5.99 11.40 1.05
CA ASP A 164 5.28 11.31 -0.21
C ASP A 164 3.85 11.85 -0.08
N LEU A 165 3.61 13.02 -0.66
CA LEU A 165 2.31 13.71 -0.63
C LEU A 165 1.56 13.65 -1.97
N ASP A 166 1.63 12.51 -2.66
CA ASP A 166 0.85 12.29 -3.87
C ASP A 166 -0.42 11.45 -3.62
N PHE A 167 -1.30 11.44 -4.64
CA PHE A 167 -2.59 10.78 -4.58
C PHE A 167 -2.48 9.26 -4.34
N PHE A 168 -1.46 8.61 -4.91
CA PHE A 168 -1.27 7.16 -4.84
C PHE A 168 -0.62 6.71 -3.53
N SER A 169 0.11 7.60 -2.85
CA SER A 169 0.74 7.35 -1.55
C SER A 169 -0.22 7.62 -0.39
N CYS A 170 -1.07 8.66 -0.52
CA CYS A 170 -1.99 9.07 0.54
C CYS A 170 -3.34 8.33 0.52
N LYS A 171 -3.70 7.69 -0.59
CA LYS A 171 -4.95 6.92 -0.73
C LYS A 171 -4.72 5.66 -1.54
N ASN A 172 -5.62 4.68 -1.37
CA ASN A 172 -5.73 3.58 -2.32
C ASN A 172 -6.78 3.96 -3.38
N PRO A 173 -6.35 4.44 -4.57
CA PRO A 173 -7.29 4.94 -5.57
C PRO A 173 -8.08 3.83 -6.24
N PHE A 174 -7.56 2.59 -6.25
CA PHE A 174 -8.26 1.46 -6.86
C PHE A 174 -9.60 1.18 -6.17
N LYS A 175 -9.68 1.42 -4.86
CA LYS A 175 -10.94 1.27 -4.10
C LYS A 175 -11.99 2.32 -4.45
N GLU A 176 -11.59 3.50 -4.91
CA GLU A 176 -12.51 4.56 -5.32
C GLU A 176 -12.86 4.47 -6.82
N MET A 177 -11.97 3.88 -7.65
CA MET A 177 -12.10 3.84 -9.11
C MET A 177 -12.71 2.55 -9.67
N TYR A 178 -12.57 1.42 -8.98
CA TYR A 178 -12.97 0.10 -9.48
C TYR A 178 -13.94 -0.58 -8.52
N THR A 179 -14.78 -1.48 -9.05
CA THR A 179 -15.60 -2.36 -8.22
C THR A 179 -14.75 -3.44 -7.54
N GLN A 180 -15.35 -4.15 -6.59
CA GLN A 180 -14.68 -5.24 -5.89
C GLN A 180 -14.29 -6.38 -6.86
N GLU A 181 -15.13 -6.66 -7.86
CA GLU A 181 -14.89 -7.66 -8.90
C GLU A 181 -13.75 -7.25 -9.81
N GLU A 182 -13.71 -5.99 -10.24
CA GLU A 182 -12.60 -5.44 -11.04
C GLU A 182 -11.28 -5.45 -10.27
N CYS A 183 -11.31 -5.13 -8.97
CA CYS A 183 -10.13 -5.27 -8.11
C CYS A 183 -9.65 -6.72 -8.00
N ALA A 184 -10.56 -7.69 -7.92
CA ALA A 184 -10.20 -9.10 -7.88
C ALA A 184 -9.54 -9.56 -9.20
N LEU A 185 -10.07 -9.10 -10.35
CA LEU A 185 -9.47 -9.36 -11.66
C LEU A 185 -8.07 -8.73 -11.79
N LEU A 186 -7.88 -7.50 -11.30
CA LEU A 186 -6.55 -6.87 -11.26
C LEU A 186 -5.59 -7.66 -10.37
N GLN A 187 -6.04 -8.11 -9.19
CA GLN A 187 -5.20 -8.90 -8.29
C GLN A 187 -4.79 -10.23 -8.94
N GLU A 188 -5.67 -10.87 -9.70
CA GLU A 188 -5.34 -12.07 -10.47
C GLU A 188 -4.31 -11.77 -11.57
N LEU A 189 -4.54 -10.72 -12.37
CA LEU A 189 -3.69 -10.36 -13.51
C LEU A 189 -2.27 -9.95 -13.09
N TYR A 190 -2.16 -9.22 -11.97
CA TYR A 190 -0.88 -8.75 -11.44
C TYR A 190 -0.34 -9.65 -10.32
N SER A 191 -0.91 -10.85 -10.14
CA SER A 191 -0.39 -11.79 -9.14
C SER A 191 1.00 -12.27 -9.53
N PHE A 192 1.93 -12.20 -8.58
CA PHE A 192 3.25 -12.80 -8.73
C PHE A 192 3.23 -14.19 -8.09
N SER A 193 3.64 -15.20 -8.86
CA SER A 193 3.84 -16.56 -8.36
C SER A 193 5.32 -16.87 -8.35
N ARG A 194 5.88 -17.04 -7.16
CA ARG A 194 7.29 -17.40 -7.00
C ARG A 194 7.58 -18.75 -7.66
N PRO A 195 8.65 -18.88 -8.46
CA PRO A 195 9.06 -20.18 -9.01
C PRO A 195 9.35 -21.17 -7.90
N GLN A 196 8.84 -22.40 -8.02
CA GLN A 196 9.13 -23.49 -7.08
C GLN A 196 10.53 -24.09 -7.34
N GLN A 197 11.62 -23.38 -7.01
CA GLN A 197 12.94 -23.97 -6.71
C GLN A 197 14.00 -22.90 -6.39
N ASP A 198 14.63 -23.01 -5.22
CA ASP A 198 16.01 -22.52 -4.99
C ASP A 198 16.96 -23.54 -5.64
N SER A 199 17.16 -23.43 -6.95
CA SER A 199 18.18 -24.18 -7.68
C SER A 199 19.39 -23.28 -7.87
N ASP A 200 20.26 -23.20 -6.88
CA ASP A 200 21.56 -22.49 -6.95
C ASP A 200 22.59 -23.20 -7.86
N GLU A 201 22.17 -24.03 -8.82
CA GLU A 201 23.06 -24.65 -9.82
C GLU A 201 22.82 -24.08 -11.21
N VAL A 202 23.44 -22.94 -11.50
CA VAL A 202 23.85 -22.63 -12.88
C VAL A 202 25.06 -23.51 -13.17
N THR A 203 24.81 -24.70 -13.71
CA THR A 203 25.83 -25.58 -14.25
C THR A 203 26.66 -24.80 -15.27
N LYS A 204 27.94 -24.58 -14.94
CA LYS A 204 28.97 -24.20 -15.90
C LYS A 204 28.98 -25.26 -17.00
N ILE A 205 28.34 -24.99 -18.13
CA ILE A 205 28.61 -25.74 -19.35
C ILE A 205 29.75 -25.01 -20.04
N ALA A 206 30.96 -25.38 -19.62
CA ALA A 206 32.13 -25.25 -20.46
C ALA A 206 31.99 -26.26 -21.61
N ASN A 207 32.07 -25.77 -22.85
CA ASN A 207 32.89 -26.31 -23.93
C ASN A 207 32.91 -25.32 -25.10
#